data_AF-A0AAP0F3B6-F1
#
_entry.id   AF-A0AAP0F3B6-F1
#
_cell.length_a   1.000
_cell.length_b   1.000
_cell.length_c   1.000
_cell.angle_alpha   90.00
_cell.angle_beta   90.00
_cell.angle_gamma   90.00
#
_symmetry.space_group_name_H-M   'P 1'
#
loop_
_entity.id
_entity.type
_entity.pdbx_description
1 polymer ?
#
loop_
_entity_poly.entity_id
_entity_poly.type
_entity_poly.pdbx_seq_one_letter_code
_entity_poly.pdbx_strand_id
1 'polypeptide(L)'
;MLPPSLLSFPAYSSPPPLHFFFFFLASPVRIEALKSIGVTEVILAINYQPEAMARFLKDYESKLGMKITCSQETEPLGTAGPLALAKDKLIDESGSPFFVLNSDVICEFPLEKMIKFHKAHGGEASIMVTKVDEPSKYGVVVMEETTGKVERFVEKPKTFVGNKINAGIYLLNPSVLDRIELRPTSIEREVFLKIAADRKLYAMVLTGFWMDIGQPRDYITGLGLYLDALRNKGSFKLSSGSHIRGNVLIDESAVIEGGCVFGPNVAIGPECVVEEGVTLSRCTSIMKALILVGGFGTRLRPLTLTVPKLLIDLGNKPMILHQIEALKSIGVTEVILAINYQPEAMTRFLKDYESKLGMKITCSQETEPLGTAGPLALAKDKLIDESGSPFFVLNSDVICEFPLEKMIKFHKAHGGEASIMVTEVDEPSKYGVVVMEETTGKVERFVEKPKTFVGNKINADIYLLNPSVLDRIEFRPTSIEREVFPKIAADRKLYAMVLTGLRMDIGQPRDYITGLELYLDALRNKGSSKLSSGSHIRGNVLIDESAVIEGGCVFGPDVAIGPECVVEEGVTLSRCTVMRGARIDKHACISNCIIGWNITVGQGACIEDMIILGEDVYVYDKIACNGCVPPS
;
A
#
# COMPACT_ATOMS: atom_id res chain seq x y z
N MET A 1 58.73 -14.49 28.75
CA MET A 1 58.59 -13.02 28.57
C MET A 1 57.41 -12.84 27.65
N LEU A 2 56.20 -12.63 28.21
CA LEU A 2 55.60 -11.32 28.52
C LEU A 2 55.13 -10.56 27.25
N PRO A 3 53.97 -9.90 27.29
CA PRO A 3 52.81 -10.26 26.48
C PRO A 3 52.19 -9.02 25.74
N PRO A 4 51.03 -9.17 25.07
CA PRO A 4 50.31 -8.09 24.39
C PRO A 4 49.69 -7.09 25.39
N SER A 5 49.96 -5.80 25.21
CA SER A 5 49.33 -4.65 25.90
C SER A 5 49.80 -3.40 25.15
N LEU A 6 49.07 -2.31 24.87
CA LEU A 6 47.85 -1.71 25.40
C LEU A 6 47.39 -0.68 24.33
N LEU A 7 46.19 -0.81 23.78
CA LEU A 7 45.35 0.33 23.44
C LEU A 7 43.92 -0.08 23.80
N SER A 8 43.63 0.10 25.08
CA SER A 8 42.30 -0.01 25.68
C SER A 8 41.41 1.11 25.12
N PHE A 9 40.36 0.76 24.39
CA PHE A 9 39.20 1.64 24.28
C PHE A 9 38.32 1.44 25.53
N PRO A 10 37.84 2.51 26.18
CA PRO A 10 36.97 2.37 27.34
C PRO A 10 35.66 1.71 26.93
N ALA A 11 35.23 0.71 27.70
CA ALA A 11 33.89 0.16 27.64
C ALA A 11 32.89 1.27 27.97
N TYR A 12 32.15 1.75 26.97
CA TYR A 12 30.96 2.54 27.21
C TYR A 12 29.85 1.62 27.69
N SER A 13 29.51 1.77 28.96
CA SER A 13 28.29 1.33 29.60
C SER A 13 27.07 1.83 28.82
N SER A 14 26.19 0.90 28.43
CA SER A 14 24.80 1.09 27.98
C SER A 14 24.59 2.06 26.80
N PRO A 15 24.00 1.61 25.66
CA PRO A 15 23.61 2.56 24.63
C PRO A 15 22.56 3.51 25.23
N PRO A 16 22.71 4.84 25.11
CA PRO A 16 21.61 5.74 25.38
C PRO A 16 20.48 5.40 24.39
N PRO A 17 19.21 5.70 24.72
CA PRO A 17 18.11 5.47 23.80
C PRO A 17 18.44 6.14 22.46
N LEU A 18 18.41 5.34 21.39
CA LEU A 18 18.58 5.79 20.01
C LEU A 18 17.45 6.74 19.65
N HIS A 19 17.64 8.01 19.97
CA HIS A 19 16.91 9.10 19.37
C HIS A 19 17.65 9.52 18.10
N PHE A 20 17.34 8.85 16.98
CA PHE A 20 17.69 9.33 15.65
C PHE A 20 16.87 10.60 15.36
N PHE A 21 17.46 11.78 15.51
CA PHE A 21 16.89 13.04 15.06
C PHE A 21 17.58 13.48 13.76
N PHE A 22 16.88 13.37 12.63
CA PHE A 22 17.30 13.95 11.35
C PHE A 22 16.72 15.37 11.21
N PHE A 23 17.58 16.39 11.17
CA PHE A 23 17.25 17.70 10.61
C PHE A 23 18.34 18.09 9.61
N PHE A 24 18.33 17.50 8.42
CA PHE A 24 19.19 17.90 7.29
C PHE A 24 18.34 18.61 6.23
N LEU A 25 18.03 19.89 6.41
CA LEU A 25 17.00 20.52 5.57
C LEU A 25 17.31 21.95 5.13
N ALA A 26 18.54 22.23 4.71
CA ALA A 26 18.76 23.09 3.54
C ALA A 26 18.88 22.14 2.32
N SER A 27 17.77 21.74 1.71
CA SER A 27 17.83 20.90 0.51
C SER A 27 18.51 21.71 -0.60
N PRO A 28 19.58 21.19 -1.23
CA PRO A 28 20.23 21.83 -2.37
C PRO A 28 19.27 22.30 -3.45
N VAL A 29 18.15 21.59 -3.63
CA VAL A 29 17.05 21.92 -4.56
C VAL A 29 16.52 23.34 -4.36
N ARG A 30 16.40 23.81 -3.11
CA ARG A 30 15.94 25.17 -2.80
C ARG A 30 16.96 26.22 -3.17
N ILE A 31 18.23 25.97 -2.86
CA ILE A 31 19.33 26.88 -3.17
C ILE A 31 19.53 26.95 -4.70
N GLU A 32 19.45 25.82 -5.40
CA GLU A 32 19.43 25.76 -6.86
C GLU A 32 18.26 26.55 -7.46
N ALA A 33 17.06 26.44 -6.90
CA ALA A 33 15.90 27.23 -7.34
C ALA A 33 16.14 28.73 -7.17
N LEU A 34 16.69 29.17 -6.02
CA LEU A 34 17.06 30.57 -5.79
C LEU A 34 18.17 31.04 -6.75
N LYS A 35 19.19 30.22 -7.00
CA LYS A 35 20.25 30.52 -7.97
C LYS A 35 19.69 30.73 -9.38
N SER A 36 18.74 29.90 -9.78
CA SER A 36 18.16 29.93 -11.14
C SER A 36 17.48 31.27 -11.46
N ILE A 37 17.03 32.01 -10.44
CA ILE A 37 16.40 33.33 -10.58
C ILE A 37 17.34 34.49 -10.25
N GLY A 38 18.64 34.23 -10.12
CA GLY A 38 19.67 35.25 -9.94
C GLY A 38 19.94 35.66 -8.49
N VAL A 39 19.47 34.92 -7.48
CA VAL A 39 19.89 35.16 -6.09
C VAL A 39 21.37 34.81 -5.94
N THR A 40 22.13 35.69 -5.28
CA THR A 40 23.59 35.58 -5.14
C THR A 40 24.05 35.25 -3.72
N GLU A 41 23.23 35.54 -2.72
CA GLU A 41 23.50 35.27 -1.31
C GLU A 41 22.31 34.57 -0.65
N VAL A 42 22.59 33.56 0.18
CA VAL A 42 21.61 32.85 1.01
C VAL A 42 22.07 32.90 2.46
N ILE A 43 21.15 33.25 3.36
CA ILE A 43 21.39 33.26 4.80
C ILE A 43 20.61 32.13 5.44
N LEU A 44 21.32 31.25 6.15
CA LEU A 44 20.72 30.11 6.84
C LEU A 44 20.63 30.38 8.33
N ALA A 45 19.41 30.52 8.83
CA ALA A 45 19.10 30.55 10.24
C ALA A 45 19.29 29.16 10.84
N ILE A 46 20.23 29.01 11.77
CA ILE A 46 20.59 27.70 12.32
C ILE A 46 20.69 27.80 13.85
N ASN A 47 19.89 27.02 14.54
CA ASN A 47 19.97 26.85 15.99
C ASN A 47 20.70 25.56 16.41
N TYR A 48 20.60 24.49 15.60
CA TYR A 48 21.13 23.17 15.92
C TYR A 48 22.27 22.77 14.99
N GLN A 49 23.39 22.29 15.55
CA GLN A 49 24.60 21.83 14.85
C GLN A 49 25.13 22.78 13.75
N PRO A 50 25.40 24.06 14.06
CA PRO A 50 25.85 25.04 13.08
C PRO A 50 27.18 24.68 12.42
N GLU A 51 28.09 23.98 13.10
CA GLU A 51 29.39 23.57 12.54
C GLU A 51 29.26 22.43 11.52
N ALA A 52 28.31 21.52 11.71
CA ALA A 52 28.03 20.46 10.75
C ALA A 52 27.41 21.05 9.48
N MET A 53 26.45 21.95 9.66
CA MET A 53 25.80 22.65 8.56
C MET A 53 26.80 23.52 7.77
N ALA A 54 27.64 24.30 8.46
CA ALA A 54 28.67 25.12 7.82
C ALA A 54 29.65 24.28 6.97
N ARG A 55 30.03 23.08 7.44
CA ARG A 55 30.87 22.15 6.65
C ARG A 55 30.15 21.67 5.40
N PHE A 56 28.91 21.22 5.53
CA PHE A 56 28.12 20.73 4.40
C PHE A 56 27.90 21.80 3.32
N LEU A 57 27.63 23.04 3.72
CA LEU A 57 27.31 24.13 2.80
C LEU A 57 28.51 24.69 2.04
N LYS A 58 29.72 24.54 2.60
CA LYS A 58 30.95 25.04 1.98
C LYS A 58 31.18 24.44 0.58
N ASP A 59 30.82 23.17 0.41
CA ASP A 59 30.93 22.48 -0.87
C ASP A 59 29.91 23.02 -1.88
N TYR A 60 28.71 23.42 -1.42
CA TYR A 60 27.67 24.03 -2.25
C TYR A 60 27.96 25.48 -2.64
N GLU A 61 28.57 26.27 -1.75
CA GLU A 61 29.01 27.64 -2.05
C GLU A 61 29.96 27.65 -3.25
N SER A 62 30.94 26.73 -3.27
CA SER A 62 31.85 26.52 -4.40
C SER A 62 31.11 26.02 -5.65
N LYS A 63 30.28 24.97 -5.51
CA LYS A 63 29.57 24.33 -6.64
C LYS A 63 28.57 25.26 -7.33
N LEU A 64 27.86 26.11 -6.58
CA LEU A 64 26.80 26.98 -7.11
C LEU A 64 27.28 28.42 -7.39
N GLY A 65 28.49 28.78 -6.96
CA GLY A 65 28.98 30.16 -7.04
C GLY A 65 28.01 31.14 -6.36
N MET A 66 27.61 30.82 -5.14
CA MET A 66 26.70 31.62 -4.30
C MET A 66 27.30 31.79 -2.92
N LYS A 67 27.18 32.98 -2.35
CA LYS A 67 27.59 33.23 -0.97
C LYS A 67 26.58 32.59 -0.01
N ILE A 68 27.02 31.71 0.88
CA ILE A 68 26.15 31.07 1.86
C ILE A 68 26.63 31.44 3.27
N THR A 69 25.81 32.21 3.98
CA THR A 69 26.15 32.73 5.31
C THR A 69 25.27 32.08 6.37
N CYS A 70 25.85 31.62 7.48
CA CYS A 70 25.09 31.15 8.63
C CYS A 70 24.73 32.31 9.57
N SER A 71 23.49 32.32 10.06
CA SER A 71 23.03 33.15 11.16
C SER A 71 22.71 32.23 12.33
N GLN A 72 23.65 32.13 13.27
CA GLN A 72 23.54 31.20 14.39
C GLN A 72 22.63 31.79 15.48
N GLU A 73 21.57 31.06 15.77
CA GLU A 73 20.63 31.36 16.83
C GLU A 73 21.04 30.56 18.08
N THR A 74 21.40 31.23 19.17
CA THR A 74 21.85 30.55 20.40
C THR A 74 20.71 30.09 21.30
N GLU A 75 19.52 30.68 21.14
CA GLU A 75 18.29 30.36 21.88
C GLU A 75 17.10 30.38 20.92
N PRO A 76 16.05 29.56 21.09
CA PRO A 76 14.92 29.55 20.16
C PRO A 76 14.15 30.88 20.13
N LEU A 77 14.22 31.63 19.02
CA LEU A 77 13.53 32.91 18.81
C LEU A 77 12.26 32.78 17.93
N GLY A 78 11.79 31.56 17.69
CA GLY A 78 10.58 31.30 16.89
C GLY A 78 10.80 31.45 15.38
N THR A 79 9.72 31.64 14.60
CA THR A 79 9.79 31.65 13.13
C THR A 79 10.15 33.02 12.54
N ALA A 80 9.99 34.12 13.30
CA ALA A 80 10.38 35.46 12.87
C ALA A 80 11.70 35.95 13.48
N GLY A 81 12.06 35.47 14.68
CA GLY A 81 13.26 35.93 15.39
C GLY A 81 14.57 35.79 14.60
N PRO A 82 14.79 34.70 13.82
CA PRO A 82 15.97 34.61 12.96
C PRO A 82 16.08 35.70 11.89
N LEU A 83 14.96 36.27 11.44
CA LEU A 83 14.95 37.41 10.51
C LEU A 83 15.45 38.69 11.19
N ALA A 84 15.03 38.92 12.44
CA ALA A 84 15.54 40.04 13.23
C ALA A 84 17.03 39.89 13.52
N LEU A 85 17.48 38.66 13.83
CA LEU A 85 18.90 38.37 14.06
C LEU A 85 19.76 38.58 12.80
N ALA A 86 19.21 38.28 11.62
CA ALA A 86 19.89 38.44 10.35
C ALA A 86 19.64 39.80 9.67
N LYS A 87 19.03 40.78 10.37
CA LYS A 87 18.58 42.05 9.77
C LYS A 87 19.67 42.76 8.97
N ASP A 88 20.86 42.91 9.55
CA ASP A 88 21.99 43.61 8.92
C ASP A 88 22.55 42.90 7.68
N LYS A 89 22.25 41.60 7.52
CA LYS A 89 22.67 40.79 6.37
C LYS A 89 21.59 40.73 5.28
N LEU A 90 20.33 40.96 5.63
CA LEU A 90 19.18 40.89 4.71
C LEU A 90 18.90 42.21 4.01
N ILE A 91 19.40 43.33 4.54
CA ILE A 91 19.21 44.66 3.97
C ILE A 91 20.44 45.04 3.17
N ASP A 92 20.22 45.41 1.90
CA ASP A 92 21.23 46.06 1.06
C ASP A 92 20.82 47.51 0.78
N GLU A 93 21.73 48.29 0.18
CA GLU A 93 21.48 49.69 -0.19
C GLU A 93 20.38 49.83 -1.26
N SER A 94 20.01 48.75 -1.95
CA SER A 94 19.00 48.76 -3.00
C SER A 94 17.56 48.72 -2.45
N GLY A 95 17.39 48.26 -1.20
CA GLY A 95 16.07 48.07 -0.59
C GLY A 95 15.24 46.97 -1.27
N SER A 96 15.89 46.05 -1.99
CA SER A 96 15.23 44.99 -2.74
C SER A 96 14.52 44.00 -1.81
N PRO A 97 13.40 43.39 -2.27
CA PRO A 97 12.75 42.33 -1.50
C PRO A 97 13.62 41.07 -1.43
N PHE A 98 13.48 40.32 -0.35
CA PHE A 98 14.20 39.08 -0.11
C PHE A 98 13.26 37.90 0.12
N PHE A 99 13.71 36.71 -0.26
CA PHE A 99 12.94 35.48 -0.04
C PHE A 99 13.16 34.92 1.35
N VAL A 100 12.10 34.36 1.93
CA VAL A 100 12.17 33.55 3.15
C VAL A 100 11.47 32.23 2.86
N LEU A 101 12.16 31.11 3.10
CA LEU A 101 11.66 29.76 2.82
C LEU A 101 11.83 28.91 4.07
N ASN A 102 10.77 28.23 4.47
CA ASN A 102 10.85 27.22 5.51
C ASN A 102 11.73 26.05 5.02
N SER A 103 12.54 25.53 5.95
CA SER A 103 13.53 24.49 5.67
C SER A 103 12.89 23.12 5.42
N ASP A 104 11.70 22.87 5.96
CA ASP A 104 10.94 21.63 5.89
C ASP A 104 9.92 21.58 4.76
N VAL A 105 10.01 22.46 3.77
CA VAL A 105 9.09 22.46 2.63
C VAL A 105 9.79 21.98 1.35
N ILE A 106 9.08 21.15 0.58
CA ILE A 106 9.43 20.82 -0.81
C ILE A 106 8.24 21.10 -1.74
N CYS A 107 8.52 21.76 -2.86
CA CYS A 107 7.54 22.09 -3.89
C CYS A 107 8.23 22.38 -5.23
N GLU A 108 7.49 22.93 -6.20
CA GLU A 108 8.04 23.34 -7.49
C GLU A 108 8.76 24.69 -7.51
N PHE A 109 8.73 25.45 -6.42
CA PHE A 109 9.38 26.76 -6.25
C PHE A 109 9.15 27.74 -7.44
N PRO A 110 7.92 28.24 -7.68
CA PRO A 110 7.64 29.19 -8.76
C PRO A 110 8.10 30.62 -8.43
N LEU A 111 9.40 30.80 -8.12
CA LEU A 111 9.94 32.02 -7.54
C LEU A 111 9.87 33.23 -8.49
N GLU A 112 10.10 33.06 -9.80
CA GLU A 112 9.92 34.15 -10.78
C GLU A 112 8.49 34.68 -10.83
N LYS A 113 7.50 33.76 -10.77
CA LYS A 113 6.08 34.14 -10.73
C LYS A 113 5.79 34.91 -9.45
N MET A 114 6.40 34.51 -8.33
CA MET A 114 6.27 35.21 -7.05
C MET A 114 6.83 36.63 -7.10
N ILE A 115 7.98 36.85 -7.74
CA ILE A 115 8.56 38.20 -7.93
C ILE A 115 7.58 39.08 -8.73
N LYS A 116 7.06 38.56 -9.85
CA LYS A 116 6.09 39.28 -10.68
C LYS A 116 4.82 39.60 -9.90
N PHE A 117 4.30 38.64 -9.15
CA PHE A 117 3.14 38.81 -8.27
C PHE A 117 3.38 39.89 -7.22
N HIS A 118 4.50 39.84 -6.51
CA HIS A 118 4.81 40.80 -5.45
C HIS A 118 4.93 42.23 -5.99
N LYS A 119 5.64 42.41 -7.11
CA LYS A 119 5.77 43.70 -7.80
C LYS A 119 4.42 44.27 -8.25
N ALA A 120 3.51 43.42 -8.74
CA ALA A 120 2.19 43.86 -9.21
C ALA A 120 1.27 44.35 -8.09
N HIS A 121 1.41 43.83 -6.86
CA HIS A 121 0.53 44.17 -5.74
C HIS A 121 1.06 45.30 -4.86
N GLY A 122 2.39 45.51 -4.82
CA GLY A 122 3.02 46.61 -4.06
C GLY A 122 2.82 46.54 -2.54
N GLY A 123 2.52 45.36 -1.99
CA GLY A 123 2.42 45.12 -0.55
C GLY A 123 3.77 45.01 0.14
N GLU A 124 3.78 44.93 1.48
CA GLU A 124 5.01 44.70 2.25
C GLU A 124 5.46 43.24 2.21
N ALA A 125 4.52 42.30 2.03
CA ALA A 125 4.81 40.89 2.00
C ALA A 125 3.88 40.15 1.02
N SER A 126 4.45 39.16 0.34
CA SER A 126 3.70 38.15 -0.40
C SER A 126 4.02 36.77 0.14
N ILE A 127 3.00 35.96 0.38
CA ILE A 127 3.13 34.58 0.89
C ILE A 127 2.57 33.59 -0.13
N MET A 128 3.12 32.38 -0.19
CA MET A 128 2.47 31.31 -0.95
C MET A 128 1.46 30.56 -0.08
N VAL A 129 0.35 30.16 -0.69
CA VAL A 129 -0.63 29.26 -0.09
C VAL A 129 -0.85 28.04 -0.98
N THR A 130 -1.10 26.89 -0.37
CA THR A 130 -1.45 25.66 -1.11
C THR A 130 -2.80 25.15 -0.68
N LYS A 131 -3.48 24.40 -1.56
CA LYS A 131 -4.76 23.76 -1.23
C LYS A 131 -4.50 22.39 -0.61
N VAL A 132 -5.16 22.10 0.51
CA VAL A 132 -5.12 20.79 1.18
C VAL A 132 -6.52 20.30 1.49
N ASP A 133 -6.71 18.98 1.48
CA ASP A 133 -8.02 18.37 1.77
C ASP A 133 -8.36 18.43 3.28
N GLU A 134 -7.35 18.36 4.14
CA GLU A 134 -7.51 18.37 5.61
C GLU A 134 -6.80 19.60 6.25
N PRO A 135 -7.43 20.78 6.25
CA PRO A 135 -6.80 22.02 6.73
C PRO A 135 -6.69 22.12 8.27
N SER A 136 -7.32 21.23 9.03
CA SER A 136 -7.38 21.27 10.50
C SER A 136 -6.01 21.17 11.18
N LYS A 137 -5.00 20.64 10.47
CA LYS A 137 -3.63 20.46 10.96
C LYS A 137 -2.76 21.71 10.78
N TYR A 138 -3.22 22.69 10.01
CA TYR A 138 -2.41 23.81 9.52
C TYR A 138 -3.03 25.18 9.83
N GLY A 139 -2.27 26.24 9.56
CA GLY A 139 -2.77 27.61 9.54
C GLY A 139 -3.47 27.91 8.22
N VAL A 140 -4.79 28.13 8.26
CA VAL A 140 -5.61 28.49 7.09
C VAL A 140 -5.54 29.99 6.84
N VAL A 141 -5.29 30.35 5.58
CA VAL A 141 -5.24 31.74 5.11
C VAL A 141 -6.57 32.08 4.44
N VAL A 142 -7.27 33.06 5.00
CA VAL A 142 -8.49 33.61 4.40
C VAL A 142 -8.08 34.82 3.57
N MET A 143 -8.42 34.79 2.28
CA MET A 143 -7.99 35.77 1.29
C MET A 143 -9.08 36.07 0.28
N GLU A 144 -9.06 37.27 -0.29
CA GLU A 144 -9.88 37.62 -1.45
C GLU A 144 -9.37 36.89 -2.71
N GLU A 145 -10.23 36.11 -3.38
CA GLU A 145 -9.81 35.23 -4.48
C GLU A 145 -9.30 35.97 -5.72
N THR A 146 -9.79 37.18 -5.98
CA THR A 146 -9.46 37.97 -7.18
C THR A 146 -8.12 38.69 -7.06
N THR A 147 -7.87 39.32 -5.91
CA THR A 147 -6.67 40.14 -5.65
C THR A 147 -5.60 39.39 -4.87
N GLY A 148 -5.95 38.24 -4.29
CA GLY A 148 -5.09 37.52 -3.36
C GLY A 148 -4.86 38.24 -2.02
N LYS A 149 -5.58 39.32 -1.72
CA LYS A 149 -5.38 40.08 -0.48
C LYS A 149 -5.74 39.25 0.74
N VAL A 150 -4.83 39.16 1.71
CA VAL A 150 -5.05 38.38 2.94
C VAL A 150 -5.91 39.16 3.91
N GLU A 151 -6.98 38.54 4.39
CA GLU A 151 -7.90 39.12 5.37
C GLU A 151 -7.51 38.73 6.79
N ARG A 152 -7.26 37.44 7.02
CA ARG A 152 -6.92 36.89 8.34
C ARG A 152 -6.34 35.48 8.24
N PHE A 153 -5.71 35.06 9.34
CA PHE A 153 -5.24 33.70 9.55
C PHE A 153 -6.13 32.99 10.56
N VAL A 154 -6.33 31.69 10.36
CA VAL A 154 -7.02 30.82 11.32
C VAL A 154 -6.14 29.61 11.57
N GLU A 155 -5.51 29.61 12.73
CA GLU A 155 -4.64 28.51 13.15
C GLU A 155 -5.47 27.30 13.56
N LYS A 156 -5.22 26.14 12.92
CA LYS A 156 -5.80 24.83 13.26
C LYS A 156 -7.30 24.91 13.56
N PRO A 157 -8.10 25.33 12.56
CA PRO A 157 -9.49 25.66 12.78
C PRO A 157 -10.30 24.43 13.19
N LYS A 158 -11.15 24.58 14.22
CA LYS A 158 -12.09 23.53 14.66
C LYS A 158 -13.27 23.34 13.70
N THR A 159 -13.56 24.35 12.88
CA THR A 159 -14.64 24.36 11.87
C THR A 159 -14.07 24.75 10.52
N PHE A 160 -14.62 24.24 9.42
CA PHE A 160 -14.11 24.58 8.09
C PHE A 160 -14.21 26.09 7.81
N VAL A 161 -13.08 26.71 7.47
CA VAL A 161 -12.98 28.14 7.13
C VAL A 161 -12.33 28.38 5.76
N GLY A 162 -11.81 27.33 5.13
CA GLY A 162 -11.09 27.37 3.88
C GLY A 162 -10.11 26.20 3.78
N ASN A 163 -9.66 25.90 2.57
CA ASN A 163 -8.71 24.83 2.28
C ASN A 163 -7.33 25.33 1.84
N LYS A 164 -7.08 26.64 1.89
CA LYS A 164 -5.80 27.25 1.54
C LYS A 164 -4.96 27.46 2.80
N ILE A 165 -3.82 26.81 2.88
CA ILE A 165 -2.91 26.87 4.03
C ILE A 165 -1.63 27.61 3.66
N ASN A 166 -0.95 28.17 4.67
CA ASN A 166 0.37 28.76 4.49
C ASN A 166 1.37 27.69 3.98
N ALA A 167 2.03 27.96 2.86
CA ALA A 167 2.97 27.04 2.21
C ALA A 167 4.43 27.23 2.64
N GLY A 168 4.74 28.16 3.54
CA GLY A 168 6.09 28.37 4.08
C GLY A 168 7.07 29.04 3.11
N ILE A 169 6.58 29.79 2.12
CA ILE A 169 7.41 30.51 1.13
C ILE A 169 6.93 31.96 1.05
N TYR A 170 7.85 32.89 1.28
CA TYR A 170 7.57 34.31 1.42
C TYR A 170 8.53 35.16 0.59
N LEU A 171 8.05 36.30 0.12
CA LEU A 171 8.83 37.37 -0.49
C LEU A 171 8.49 38.65 0.26
N LEU A 172 9.48 39.22 0.94
CA LEU A 172 9.31 40.27 1.93
C LEU A 172 10.11 41.51 1.54
N ASN A 173 9.52 42.69 1.74
CA ASN A 173 10.27 43.94 1.67
C ASN A 173 11.10 44.14 2.95
N PRO A 174 12.23 44.86 2.89
CA PRO A 174 13.04 45.22 4.07
C PRO A 174 12.24 45.84 5.22
N SER A 175 11.19 46.62 4.93
CA SER A 175 10.32 47.23 5.94
C SER A 175 9.63 46.23 6.87
N VAL A 176 9.50 44.96 6.46
CA VAL A 176 8.95 43.91 7.32
C VAL A 176 9.84 43.68 8.54
N LEU A 177 11.16 43.85 8.41
CA LEU A 177 12.12 43.65 9.49
C LEU A 177 11.95 44.68 10.63
N ASP A 178 11.35 45.85 10.36
CA ASP A 178 11.02 46.85 11.38
C ASP A 178 9.82 46.46 12.24
N ARG A 179 9.09 45.42 11.84
CA ARG A 179 7.95 44.86 12.59
C ARG A 179 8.34 43.71 13.52
N ILE A 180 9.60 43.29 13.49
CA ILE A 180 10.11 42.12 14.20
C ILE A 180 11.08 42.58 15.28
N GLU A 181 10.77 42.24 16.53
CA GLU A 181 11.67 42.44 17.66
C GLU A 181 12.58 41.21 17.81
N LEU A 182 13.82 41.42 18.28
CA LEU A 182 14.75 40.32 18.55
C LEU A 182 14.35 39.60 19.85
N ARG A 183 13.29 38.81 19.76
CA ARG A 183 12.75 37.95 20.82
C ARG A 183 11.98 36.79 20.19
N PRO A 184 11.63 35.75 20.96
CA PRO A 184 10.70 34.71 20.52
C PRO A 184 9.45 35.30 19.89
N THR A 185 9.30 35.11 18.57
CA THR A 185 8.25 35.72 17.75
C THR A 185 7.80 34.76 16.66
N SER A 186 6.49 34.55 16.50
CA SER A 186 5.93 33.81 15.36
C SER A 186 5.61 34.75 14.20
N ILE A 187 6.12 34.44 13.00
CA ILE A 187 5.85 35.25 11.81
C ILE A 187 4.37 35.22 11.45
N GLU A 188 3.72 34.07 11.55
CA GLU A 188 2.31 33.88 11.19
C GLU A 188 1.36 34.53 12.20
N ARG A 189 1.68 34.44 13.49
CA ARG A 189 0.80 34.87 14.59
C ARG A 189 1.02 36.30 15.05
N GLU A 190 2.16 36.91 14.75
CA GLU A 190 2.45 38.28 15.20
C GLU A 190 2.73 39.21 14.03
N VAL A 191 3.60 38.81 13.09
CA VAL A 191 4.09 39.71 12.03
C VAL A 191 3.06 39.81 10.90
N PHE A 192 2.66 38.68 10.31
CA PHE A 192 1.68 38.65 9.23
C PHE A 192 0.30 39.14 9.66
N LEU A 193 -0.10 38.94 10.91
CA LEU A 193 -1.33 39.54 11.44
C LEU A 193 -1.30 41.07 11.35
N LYS A 194 -0.18 41.71 11.73
CA LYS A 194 -0.01 43.16 11.64
C LYS A 194 0.00 43.65 10.18
N ILE A 195 0.70 42.95 9.29
CA ILE A 195 0.76 43.33 7.86
C ILE A 195 -0.61 43.15 7.17
N ALA A 196 -1.36 42.10 7.53
CA ALA A 196 -2.72 41.87 7.05
C ALA A 196 -3.68 42.96 7.55
N ALA A 197 -3.59 43.35 8.83
CA ALA A 197 -4.37 44.45 9.40
C ALA A 197 -4.08 45.78 8.68
N ASP A 198 -2.83 46.03 8.32
CA ASP A 198 -2.41 47.19 7.52
C ASP A 198 -2.77 47.06 6.02
N ARG A 199 -3.45 45.98 5.62
CA ARG A 199 -3.91 45.71 4.25
C ARG A 199 -2.79 45.62 3.23
N LYS A 200 -1.61 45.16 3.65
CA LYS A 200 -0.36 45.08 2.87
C LYS A 200 0.17 43.65 2.65
N LEU A 201 -0.61 42.63 3.03
CA LEU A 201 -0.26 41.22 2.87
C LEU A 201 -1.08 40.59 1.73
N TYR A 202 -0.40 39.90 0.82
CA TYR A 202 -1.02 39.22 -0.32
C TYR A 202 -0.58 37.75 -0.38
N ALA A 203 -1.49 36.86 -0.76
CA ALA A 203 -1.26 35.43 -0.91
C ALA A 203 -1.34 35.03 -2.39
N MET A 204 -0.34 34.29 -2.85
CA MET A 204 -0.30 33.67 -4.17
C MET A 204 -0.58 32.18 -4.03
N VAL A 205 -1.52 31.64 -4.82
CA VAL A 205 -1.79 30.20 -4.81
C VAL A 205 -0.67 29.46 -5.54
N LEU A 206 -0.01 28.55 -4.85
CA LEU A 206 0.96 27.63 -5.41
C LEU A 206 0.25 26.62 -6.32
N THR A 207 0.69 26.56 -7.57
CA THR A 207 0.27 25.54 -8.55
C THR A 207 1.33 24.46 -8.63
N GLY A 208 0.93 23.20 -8.50
CA GLY A 208 1.85 22.06 -8.49
C GLY A 208 1.86 21.35 -7.14
N PHE A 209 2.84 20.47 -6.92
CA PHE A 209 2.95 19.75 -5.66
C PHE A 209 3.51 20.64 -4.55
N TRP A 210 3.11 20.32 -3.32
CA TRP A 210 3.65 20.87 -2.09
C TRP A 210 3.63 19.77 -1.03
N MET A 211 4.67 19.71 -0.21
CA MET A 211 4.75 18.80 0.92
C MET A 211 5.57 19.42 2.05
N ASP A 212 5.05 19.31 3.27
CA ASP A 212 5.82 19.44 4.51
C ASP A 212 6.57 18.13 4.74
N ILE A 213 7.90 18.18 4.81
CA ILE A 213 8.81 17.04 4.95
C ILE A 213 9.53 17.04 6.29
N GLY A 214 8.95 17.70 7.31
CA GLY A 214 9.51 17.72 8.67
C GLY A 214 9.50 16.36 9.37
N GLN A 215 8.74 15.37 8.87
CA GLN A 215 8.71 14.01 9.40
C GLN A 215 9.38 13.00 8.45
N PRO A 216 10.06 11.96 8.97
CA PRO A 216 10.72 10.94 8.13
C PRO A 216 9.82 10.29 7.08
N ARG A 217 8.56 9.99 7.44
CA ARG A 217 7.57 9.43 6.51
C ARG A 217 7.23 10.39 5.38
N ASP A 218 7.05 11.65 5.71
CA ASP A 218 6.66 12.68 4.77
C ASP A 218 7.80 13.04 3.84
N TYR A 219 9.05 12.95 4.30
CA TYR A 219 10.24 13.07 3.48
C TYR A 219 10.27 12.08 2.31
N ILE A 220 10.01 10.79 2.56
CA ILE A 220 9.95 9.76 1.50
C ILE A 220 8.81 10.03 0.51
N THR A 221 7.69 10.54 1.00
CA THR A 221 6.54 10.91 0.15
C THR A 221 6.86 12.14 -0.69
N GLY A 222 7.46 13.16 -0.09
CA GLY A 222 7.92 14.38 -0.75
C GLY A 222 8.96 14.10 -1.82
N LEU A 223 9.87 13.13 -1.59
CA LEU A 223 10.81 12.65 -2.61
C LEU A 223 10.06 12.12 -3.84
N GLY A 224 9.06 11.26 -3.65
CA GLY A 224 8.25 10.74 -4.76
C GLY A 224 7.56 11.85 -5.56
N LEU A 225 6.92 12.80 -4.87
CA LEU A 225 6.27 13.95 -5.51
C LEU A 225 7.26 14.83 -6.30
N TYR A 226 8.44 15.06 -5.73
CA TYR A 226 9.51 15.80 -6.39
C TYR A 226 10.01 15.09 -7.65
N LEU A 227 10.24 13.78 -7.59
CA LEU A 227 10.67 12.98 -8.75
C LEU A 227 9.59 12.94 -9.85
N ASP A 228 8.31 12.84 -9.48
CA ASP A 228 7.20 12.95 -10.44
C ASP A 228 7.16 14.34 -11.10
N ALA A 229 7.38 15.41 -10.34
CA ALA A 229 7.44 16.76 -10.89
C ALA A 229 8.61 16.95 -11.86
N LEU A 230 9.79 16.37 -11.56
CA LEU A 230 10.93 16.36 -12.48
C LEU A 230 10.59 15.62 -13.79
N ARG A 231 9.91 14.48 -13.71
CA ARG A 231 9.44 13.74 -14.91
C ARG A 231 8.51 14.60 -15.74
N ASN A 232 7.51 15.21 -15.11
CA ASN A 232 6.50 16.01 -15.80
C ASN A 232 7.08 17.26 -16.46
N LYS A 233 8.18 17.82 -15.93
CA LYS A 233 8.92 18.92 -16.55
C LYS A 233 9.81 18.49 -17.72
N GLY A 234 9.87 17.20 -18.04
CA GLY A 234 10.76 16.66 -19.08
C GLY A 234 12.24 16.80 -18.71
N SER A 235 12.57 16.82 -17.41
CA SER A 235 13.94 17.02 -16.94
C SER A 235 14.80 15.79 -17.24
N PHE A 236 15.93 15.99 -17.94
CA PHE A 236 16.95 14.98 -18.21
C PHE A 236 17.70 14.49 -16.95
N LYS A 237 17.36 14.99 -15.75
CA LYS A 237 17.99 14.57 -14.49
C LYS A 237 17.58 13.15 -14.06
N LEU A 238 16.47 12.59 -14.54
CA LEU A 238 16.07 11.22 -14.16
C LEU A 238 16.89 10.18 -14.92
N SER A 239 17.34 9.15 -14.21
CA SER A 239 18.10 8.06 -14.76
C SER A 239 17.21 7.12 -15.59
N SER A 240 17.80 6.48 -16.59
CA SER A 240 17.12 5.51 -17.45
C SER A 240 18.02 4.32 -17.73
N GLY A 241 17.43 3.13 -17.89
CA GLY A 241 18.17 1.91 -18.17
C GLY A 241 17.36 0.66 -17.84
N SER A 242 17.85 -0.51 -18.23
CA SER A 242 17.20 -1.80 -17.94
C SER A 242 17.08 -2.11 -16.44
N HIS A 243 17.93 -1.50 -15.62
CA HIS A 243 17.96 -1.61 -14.16
C HIS A 243 17.12 -0.53 -13.44
N ILE A 244 16.46 0.37 -14.17
CA ILE A 244 15.68 1.48 -13.61
C ILE A 244 14.17 1.21 -13.76
N ARG A 245 13.42 1.34 -12.67
CA ARG A 245 11.97 1.15 -12.59
C ARG A 245 11.32 2.47 -12.17
N GLY A 246 10.56 3.12 -13.05
CA GLY A 246 9.85 4.37 -12.71
C GLY A 246 10.78 5.56 -12.52
N ASN A 247 10.46 6.48 -11.61
CA ASN A 247 11.28 7.66 -11.39
C ASN A 247 12.48 7.32 -10.48
N VAL A 248 13.69 7.43 -11.00
CA VAL A 248 14.93 7.28 -10.24
C VAL A 248 15.86 8.43 -10.57
N LEU A 249 16.49 8.98 -9.55
CA LEU A 249 17.54 9.99 -9.67
C LEU A 249 18.85 9.38 -9.16
N ILE A 250 19.89 9.35 -9.99
CA ILE A 250 21.23 8.92 -9.59
C ILE A 250 22.16 10.09 -9.86
N ASP A 251 22.84 10.55 -8.81
CA ASP A 251 23.88 11.57 -8.95
C ASP A 251 25.03 11.06 -9.83
N GLU A 252 25.61 11.93 -10.64
CA GLU A 252 26.68 11.60 -11.58
C GLU A 252 27.96 11.06 -10.91
N SER A 253 28.18 11.39 -9.64
CA SER A 253 29.32 10.91 -8.85
C SER A 253 29.07 9.57 -8.15
N ALA A 254 27.87 9.02 -8.22
CA ALA A 254 27.56 7.73 -7.61
C ALA A 254 28.20 6.58 -8.41
N VAL A 255 28.75 5.59 -7.69
CA VAL A 255 29.34 4.38 -8.26
C VAL A 255 28.33 3.24 -8.12
N ILE A 256 27.90 2.68 -9.24
CA ILE A 256 26.92 1.59 -9.29
C ILE A 256 27.58 0.35 -9.88
N GLU A 257 27.66 -0.73 -9.10
CA GLU A 257 28.17 -2.03 -9.55
C GLU A 257 27.10 -2.83 -10.32
N GLY A 258 27.51 -3.97 -10.91
CA GLY A 258 26.67 -4.78 -11.77
C GLY A 258 25.40 -5.34 -11.09
N GLY A 259 24.37 -5.64 -11.88
CA GLY A 259 23.19 -6.37 -11.37
C GLY A 259 22.25 -5.61 -10.44
N CYS A 260 22.48 -4.31 -10.20
CA CYS A 260 21.60 -3.51 -9.36
C CYS A 260 20.22 -3.28 -9.99
N VAL A 261 19.19 -3.01 -9.17
CA VAL A 261 17.85 -2.59 -9.62
C VAL A 261 17.35 -1.44 -8.76
N PHE A 262 16.89 -0.35 -9.38
CA PHE A 262 16.44 0.84 -8.67
C PHE A 262 15.01 1.23 -9.03
N GLY A 263 14.23 1.57 -8.00
CA GLY A 263 12.93 2.22 -8.11
C GLY A 263 11.73 1.33 -7.73
N PRO A 264 10.51 1.90 -7.77
CA PRO A 264 10.22 3.29 -8.12
C PRO A 264 10.54 4.28 -6.99
N ASN A 265 10.74 5.55 -7.36
CA ASN A 265 10.92 6.71 -6.48
C ASN A 265 12.14 6.61 -5.55
N VAL A 266 13.30 6.36 -6.15
CA VAL A 266 14.59 6.27 -5.48
C VAL A 266 15.47 7.45 -5.89
N ALA A 267 16.23 7.99 -4.93
CA ALA A 267 17.31 8.93 -5.20
C ALA A 267 18.62 8.40 -4.60
N ILE A 268 19.66 8.30 -5.42
CA ILE A 268 21.02 7.96 -5.02
C ILE A 268 21.83 9.26 -5.05
N GLY A 269 22.36 9.63 -3.88
CA GLY A 269 23.08 10.88 -3.69
C GLY A 269 24.51 10.85 -4.23
N PRO A 270 25.21 12.00 -4.16
CA PRO A 270 26.61 12.07 -4.58
C PRO A 270 27.49 11.14 -3.75
N GLU A 271 28.56 10.64 -4.37
CA GLU A 271 29.60 9.79 -3.76
C GLU A 271 29.08 8.48 -3.13
N CYS A 272 27.83 8.10 -3.41
CA CYS A 272 27.28 6.83 -2.97
C CYS A 272 27.90 5.68 -3.77
N VAL A 273 28.32 4.62 -3.08
CA VAL A 273 28.72 3.36 -3.70
C VAL A 273 27.60 2.34 -3.47
N VAL A 274 27.10 1.75 -4.55
CA VAL A 274 26.10 0.69 -4.51
C VAL A 274 26.72 -0.58 -5.07
N GLU A 275 26.91 -1.55 -4.17
CA GLU A 275 27.55 -2.84 -4.46
C GLU A 275 26.70 -3.76 -5.36
N GLU A 276 27.34 -4.77 -5.92
CA GLU A 276 26.74 -5.70 -6.89
C GLU A 276 25.42 -6.33 -6.38
N GLY A 277 24.41 -6.35 -7.26
CA GLY A 277 23.13 -7.03 -7.00
C GLY A 277 22.15 -6.30 -6.05
N VAL A 278 22.47 -5.08 -5.62
CA VAL A 278 21.60 -4.32 -4.71
C VAL A 278 20.30 -3.89 -5.40
N THR A 279 19.17 -4.14 -4.73
CA THR A 279 17.86 -3.60 -5.13
C THR A 279 17.42 -2.51 -4.17
N LEU A 280 17.28 -1.27 -4.66
CA LEU A 280 16.69 -0.17 -3.89
C LEU A 280 15.32 0.15 -4.47
N SER A 281 14.31 0.23 -3.63
CA SER A 281 12.97 0.68 -4.02
C SER A 281 12.38 1.53 -2.89
N ARG A 282 11.35 2.32 -3.19
CA ARG A 282 10.61 3.03 -2.14
C ARG A 282 10.17 2.01 -1.11
N CYS A 283 10.51 2.25 0.16
CA CYS A 283 9.87 1.58 1.28
C CYS A 283 8.40 2.04 1.28
N THR A 284 7.59 1.38 0.46
CA THR A 284 6.14 1.41 0.66
C THR A 284 5.95 0.95 2.09
N SER A 285 5.20 1.71 2.89
CA SER A 285 4.71 1.24 4.18
C SER A 285 4.47 -0.26 4.09
N ILE A 286 5.12 -1.04 4.96
CA ILE A 286 5.03 -2.50 4.98
C ILE A 286 3.54 -2.82 5.12
N MET A 287 2.88 -3.06 3.99
CA MET A 287 1.45 -3.31 4.00
C MET A 287 1.33 -4.76 4.41
N LYS A 288 0.75 -4.98 5.58
CA LYS A 288 0.52 -6.32 6.10
C LYS A 288 -0.85 -6.80 5.65
N ALA A 289 -1.05 -8.10 5.71
CA ALA A 289 -2.37 -8.70 5.56
C ALA A 289 -2.62 -9.73 6.63
N LEU A 290 -3.88 -9.90 7.02
CA LEU A 290 -4.35 -11.04 7.79
C LEU A 290 -5.28 -11.88 6.93
N ILE A 291 -5.02 -13.18 6.83
CA ILE A 291 -5.94 -14.12 6.19
C ILE A 291 -6.61 -14.94 7.29
N LEU A 292 -7.94 -14.88 7.36
CA LEU A 292 -8.77 -15.63 8.28
C LEU A 292 -8.88 -17.08 7.80
N VAL A 293 -8.16 -17.98 8.49
CA VAL A 293 -8.13 -19.42 8.17
C VAL A 293 -9.19 -20.14 9.01
N GLY A 294 -10.43 -20.11 8.52
CA GLY A 294 -11.57 -20.70 9.19
C GLY A 294 -11.71 -22.23 9.05
N GLY A 295 -12.20 -22.87 10.12
CA GLY A 295 -12.97 -24.13 10.11
C GLY A 295 -12.27 -25.43 9.70
N PHE A 296 -12.86 -26.57 10.09
CA PHE A 296 -12.41 -27.92 9.73
C PHE A 296 -12.70 -28.33 8.27
N GLY A 297 -13.26 -27.43 7.46
CA GLY A 297 -13.62 -27.70 6.06
C GLY A 297 -14.63 -28.84 5.85
N THR A 298 -15.43 -29.20 6.85
CA THR A 298 -16.19 -30.47 6.90
C THR A 298 -17.10 -30.74 5.70
N ARG A 299 -17.57 -29.69 5.02
CA ARG A 299 -18.43 -29.78 3.83
C ARG A 299 -17.69 -30.23 2.55
N LEU A 300 -16.36 -30.15 2.53
CA LEU A 300 -15.51 -30.60 1.43
C LEU A 300 -14.89 -31.99 1.68
N ARG A 301 -15.33 -32.69 2.73
CA ARG A 301 -14.96 -34.09 2.93
C ARG A 301 -15.42 -34.93 1.72
N PRO A 302 -14.64 -35.94 1.30
CA PRO A 302 -13.48 -36.50 1.99
C PRO A 302 -12.14 -35.74 1.85
N LEU A 303 -12.02 -34.73 0.98
CA LEU A 303 -10.73 -34.04 0.73
C LEU A 303 -10.11 -33.47 2.01
N THR A 304 -10.93 -32.88 2.87
CA THR A 304 -10.47 -32.25 4.11
C THR A 304 -10.26 -33.22 5.27
N LEU A 305 -10.24 -34.53 5.01
CA LEU A 305 -9.80 -35.54 5.98
C LEU A 305 -8.27 -35.63 6.03
N THR A 306 -7.61 -35.50 4.88
CA THR A 306 -6.14 -35.61 4.78
C THR A 306 -5.46 -34.26 4.54
N VAL A 307 -6.12 -33.33 3.83
CA VAL A 307 -5.53 -32.04 3.44
C VAL A 307 -6.31 -30.86 4.03
N PRO A 308 -5.66 -29.86 4.69
CA PRO A 308 -6.34 -28.64 5.10
C PRO A 308 -7.07 -27.97 3.93
N LYS A 309 -8.28 -27.44 4.16
CA LYS A 309 -9.12 -26.81 3.12
C LYS A 309 -8.34 -25.84 2.22
N LEU A 310 -7.42 -25.07 2.80
CA LEU A 310 -6.67 -24.04 2.10
C LEU A 310 -5.57 -24.55 1.18
N LEU A 311 -5.15 -25.80 1.40
CA LEU A 311 -4.16 -26.49 0.60
C LEU A 311 -4.82 -27.34 -0.49
N ILE A 312 -6.16 -27.35 -0.57
CA ILE A 312 -6.87 -27.93 -1.70
C ILE A 312 -6.55 -27.08 -2.93
N ASP A 313 -6.18 -27.75 -4.02
CA ASP A 313 -5.88 -27.10 -5.28
C ASP A 313 -7.16 -26.56 -5.93
N LEU A 314 -7.12 -25.36 -6.49
CA LEU A 314 -8.12 -24.83 -7.42
C LEU A 314 -7.38 -24.35 -8.66
N GLY A 315 -7.61 -25.03 -9.79
CA GLY A 315 -6.91 -24.74 -11.04
C GLY A 315 -5.40 -24.95 -10.92
N ASN A 316 -5.00 -26.14 -10.45
CA ASN A 316 -3.60 -26.59 -10.27
C ASN A 316 -2.77 -25.74 -9.30
N LYS A 317 -3.42 -24.99 -8.40
CA LYS A 317 -2.75 -24.19 -7.39
C LYS A 317 -3.53 -24.22 -6.07
N PRO A 318 -2.86 -24.42 -4.93
CA PRO A 318 -3.47 -24.32 -3.61
C PRO A 318 -4.24 -23.00 -3.42
N MET A 319 -5.46 -23.08 -2.90
CA MET A 319 -6.36 -21.92 -2.75
C MET A 319 -5.69 -20.71 -2.07
N ILE A 320 -4.92 -20.95 -1.00
CA ILE A 320 -4.24 -19.88 -0.25
C ILE A 320 -3.22 -19.10 -1.07
N LEU A 321 -2.56 -19.74 -2.04
CA LEU A 321 -1.53 -19.11 -2.85
C LEU A 321 -2.12 -18.09 -3.83
N HIS A 322 -3.37 -18.24 -4.26
CA HIS A 322 -4.04 -17.23 -5.08
C HIS A 322 -4.13 -15.89 -4.35
N GLN A 323 -4.48 -15.91 -3.05
CA GLN A 323 -4.55 -14.70 -2.23
C GLN A 323 -3.18 -14.12 -1.92
N ILE A 324 -2.24 -14.99 -1.52
CA ILE A 324 -0.88 -14.58 -1.17
C ILE A 324 -0.15 -13.96 -2.37
N GLU A 325 -0.24 -14.56 -3.56
CA GLU A 325 0.38 -13.99 -4.76
C GLU A 325 -0.27 -12.68 -5.17
N ALA A 326 -1.59 -12.55 -5.03
CA ALA A 326 -2.29 -11.29 -5.29
C ALA A 326 -1.82 -10.18 -4.33
N LEU A 327 -1.69 -10.49 -3.04
CA LEU A 327 -1.14 -9.57 -2.04
C LEU A 327 0.31 -9.19 -2.35
N LYS A 328 1.16 -10.17 -2.66
CA LYS A 328 2.56 -9.92 -3.06
C LYS A 328 2.65 -9.00 -4.27
N SER A 329 1.78 -9.18 -5.27
CA SER A 329 1.81 -8.39 -6.51
C SER A 329 1.64 -6.89 -6.29
N ILE A 330 1.02 -6.49 -5.17
CA ILE A 330 0.79 -5.09 -4.80
C ILE A 330 1.74 -4.59 -3.70
N GLY A 331 2.79 -5.35 -3.37
CA GLY A 331 3.82 -4.95 -2.42
C GLY A 331 3.53 -5.28 -0.96
N VAL A 332 2.59 -6.19 -0.66
CA VAL A 332 2.46 -6.75 0.69
C VAL A 332 3.68 -7.63 0.98
N THR A 333 4.35 -7.37 2.10
CA THR A 333 5.61 -8.03 2.47
C THR A 333 5.45 -9.04 3.61
N GLU A 334 4.35 -8.96 4.38
CA GLU A 334 4.05 -9.86 5.48
C GLU A 334 2.56 -10.25 5.50
N VAL A 335 2.31 -11.56 5.57
CA VAL A 335 0.97 -12.13 5.73
C VAL A 335 0.89 -12.88 7.05
N ILE A 336 -0.13 -12.55 7.83
CA ILE A 336 -0.47 -13.23 9.08
C ILE A 336 -1.62 -14.18 8.79
N LEU A 337 -1.45 -15.48 9.05
CA LEU A 337 -2.51 -16.46 8.94
C LEU A 337 -3.13 -16.68 10.32
N ALA A 338 -4.39 -16.31 10.48
CA ALA A 338 -5.16 -16.59 11.69
C ALA A 338 -5.70 -18.03 11.64
N ILE A 339 -5.02 -18.96 12.30
CA ILE A 339 -5.24 -20.40 12.20
C ILE A 339 -5.79 -20.95 13.51
N ASN A 340 -6.78 -21.85 13.41
CA ASN A 340 -7.29 -22.61 14.57
C ASN A 340 -6.91 -24.11 14.48
N TYR A 341 -6.88 -24.71 13.27
CA TYR A 341 -6.74 -26.16 13.07
C TYR A 341 -5.50 -26.55 12.23
N GLN A 342 -4.86 -27.68 12.58
CA GLN A 342 -3.66 -28.27 11.91
C GLN A 342 -2.53 -27.26 11.57
N PRO A 343 -2.01 -26.51 12.56
CA PRO A 343 -0.98 -25.50 12.31
C PRO A 343 0.32 -26.12 11.78
N GLU A 344 0.66 -27.36 12.09
CA GLU A 344 1.92 -27.99 11.68
C GLU A 344 1.99 -28.24 10.17
N ALA A 345 0.92 -28.78 9.58
CA ALA A 345 0.83 -29.03 8.14
C ALA A 345 0.88 -27.72 7.34
N MET A 346 0.13 -26.72 7.78
CA MET A 346 0.16 -25.37 7.19
C MET A 346 1.55 -24.74 7.34
N THR A 347 2.14 -24.76 8.54
CA THR A 347 3.45 -24.15 8.79
C THR A 347 4.55 -24.80 7.96
N ARG A 348 4.54 -26.13 7.84
CA ARG A 348 5.51 -26.85 7.00
C ARG A 348 5.35 -26.47 5.54
N PHE A 349 4.11 -26.49 5.02
CA PHE A 349 3.83 -26.11 3.64
C PHE A 349 4.30 -24.68 3.34
N LEU A 350 3.96 -23.73 4.21
CA LEU A 350 4.22 -22.30 3.97
C LEU A 350 5.69 -21.93 4.07
N LYS A 351 6.49 -22.62 4.90
CA LYS A 351 7.94 -22.42 4.99
C LYS A 351 8.63 -22.59 3.62
N ASP A 352 8.20 -23.57 2.84
CA ASP A 352 8.75 -23.79 1.49
C ASP A 352 8.39 -22.64 0.53
N TYR A 353 7.31 -21.92 0.81
CA TYR A 353 6.83 -20.79 0.02
C TYR A 353 7.35 -19.43 0.50
N GLU A 354 7.71 -19.25 1.77
CA GLU A 354 8.28 -17.97 2.25
C GLU A 354 9.48 -17.54 1.41
N SER A 355 10.42 -18.47 1.16
CA SER A 355 11.61 -18.22 0.33
C SER A 355 11.25 -18.00 -1.15
N LYS A 356 10.41 -18.86 -1.73
CA LYS A 356 9.98 -18.75 -3.13
C LYS A 356 9.20 -17.45 -3.41
N LEU A 357 8.43 -16.99 -2.43
CA LEU A 357 7.63 -15.79 -2.54
C LEU A 357 8.38 -14.54 -2.07
N GLY A 358 9.50 -14.65 -1.35
CA GLY A 358 10.18 -13.49 -0.77
C GLY A 358 9.25 -12.67 0.13
N MET A 359 8.37 -13.34 0.85
CA MET A 359 7.33 -12.73 1.69
C MET A 359 7.29 -13.46 3.03
N LYS A 360 7.18 -12.71 4.13
CA LYS A 360 7.11 -13.28 5.47
C LYS A 360 5.70 -13.82 5.73
N ILE A 361 5.59 -15.05 6.21
CA ILE A 361 4.31 -15.70 6.51
C ILE A 361 4.31 -16.14 7.98
N THR A 362 3.51 -15.47 8.80
CA THR A 362 3.43 -15.74 10.24
C THR A 362 2.10 -16.38 10.60
N CYS A 363 2.11 -17.47 11.37
CA CYS A 363 0.89 -18.03 11.94
C CYS A 363 0.51 -17.29 13.24
N SER A 364 -0.77 -16.94 13.38
CA SER A 364 -1.39 -16.51 14.62
C SER A 364 -2.40 -17.57 15.04
N GLN A 365 -2.00 -18.41 16.00
CA GLN A 365 -2.79 -19.56 16.41
C GLN A 365 -3.81 -19.15 17.47
N GLU A 366 -5.08 -19.39 17.19
CA GLU A 366 -6.16 -19.32 18.18
C GLU A 366 -6.21 -20.64 18.95
N THR A 367 -6.29 -20.56 20.29
CA THR A 367 -6.47 -21.74 21.16
C THR A 367 -7.95 -22.08 21.37
N GLU A 368 -8.83 -21.11 21.19
CA GLU A 368 -10.29 -21.23 21.30
C GLU A 368 -10.94 -20.42 20.16
N PRO A 369 -12.15 -20.77 19.68
CA PRO A 369 -12.79 -20.01 18.61
C PRO A 369 -13.12 -18.56 19.02
N LEU A 370 -12.46 -17.55 18.43
CA LEU A 370 -12.68 -16.14 18.76
C LEU A 370 -13.61 -15.38 17.77
N GLY A 371 -14.28 -16.10 16.87
CA GLY A 371 -15.12 -15.50 15.84
C GLY A 371 -14.31 -14.90 14.69
N THR A 372 -14.88 -13.95 13.95
CA THR A 372 -14.24 -13.33 12.77
C THR A 372 -13.46 -12.06 13.10
N ALA A 373 -13.77 -11.40 14.22
CA ALA A 373 -13.05 -10.20 14.69
C ALA A 373 -11.96 -10.53 15.71
N GLY A 374 -12.17 -11.53 16.57
CA GLY A 374 -11.20 -11.93 17.59
C GLY A 374 -9.79 -12.26 17.08
N PRO A 375 -9.61 -12.88 15.90
CA PRO A 375 -8.28 -13.15 15.37
C PRO A 375 -7.51 -11.85 15.02
N LEU A 376 -8.21 -10.77 14.68
CA LEU A 376 -7.59 -9.46 14.50
C LEU A 376 -7.08 -8.89 15.84
N ALA A 377 -7.87 -9.03 16.90
CA ALA A 377 -7.43 -8.62 18.24
C ALA A 377 -6.23 -9.44 18.73
N LEU A 378 -6.23 -10.76 18.48
CA LEU A 378 -5.11 -11.64 18.81
C LEU A 378 -3.83 -11.27 18.04
N ALA A 379 -3.97 -10.88 16.77
CA ALA A 379 -2.86 -10.52 15.91
C ALA A 379 -2.48 -9.03 15.99
N LYS A 380 -3.04 -8.25 16.91
CA LYS A 380 -2.86 -6.79 16.99
C LYS A 380 -1.39 -6.37 16.95
N ASP A 381 -0.55 -6.97 17.78
CA ASP A 381 0.88 -6.65 17.88
C ASP A 381 1.68 -7.06 16.63
N LYS A 382 1.16 -7.99 15.83
CA LYS A 382 1.77 -8.41 14.56
C LYS A 382 1.32 -7.52 13.39
N LEU A 383 0.08 -7.01 13.45
CA LEU A 383 -0.52 -6.19 12.40
C LEU A 383 -0.13 -4.73 12.49
N ILE A 384 0.00 -4.18 13.70
CA ILE A 384 0.37 -2.79 13.90
C ILE A 384 1.89 -2.65 13.76
N ASP A 385 2.30 -1.59 13.10
CA ASP A 385 3.67 -1.09 13.14
C ASP A 385 3.65 0.44 13.32
N GLU A 386 4.84 1.04 13.44
CA GLU A 386 4.99 2.49 13.63
C GLU A 386 4.49 3.32 12.44
N SER A 387 4.22 2.71 11.28
CA SER A 387 3.77 3.42 10.08
C SER A 387 2.31 3.86 10.17
N GLY A 388 1.50 3.18 11.00
CA GLY A 388 0.06 3.41 11.09
C GLY A 388 -0.69 3.11 9.79
N SER A 389 -0.12 2.27 8.92
CA SER A 389 -0.68 1.99 7.60
C SER A 389 -1.86 1.01 7.67
N PRO A 390 -2.80 1.09 6.72
CA PRO A 390 -3.87 0.11 6.65
C PRO A 390 -3.33 -1.27 6.29
N PHE A 391 -4.06 -2.30 6.70
CA PHE A 391 -3.73 -3.70 6.44
C PHE A 391 -4.93 -4.41 5.81
N PHE A 392 -4.64 -5.39 4.96
CA PHE A 392 -5.67 -6.20 4.34
C PHE A 392 -6.20 -7.27 5.31
N VAL A 393 -7.48 -7.61 5.17
CA VAL A 393 -8.07 -8.78 5.82
C VAL A 393 -8.90 -9.54 4.80
N LEU A 394 -8.64 -10.85 4.65
CA LEU A 394 -9.32 -11.69 3.68
C LEU A 394 -9.84 -12.97 4.35
N ASN A 395 -11.03 -13.43 3.97
CA ASN A 395 -11.44 -14.80 4.25
C ASN A 395 -10.71 -15.77 3.30
N SER A 396 -10.23 -16.86 3.86
CA SER A 396 -9.35 -17.80 3.15
C SER A 396 -10.04 -18.67 2.09
N ASP A 397 -11.37 -18.72 2.08
CA ASP A 397 -12.17 -19.52 1.16
C ASP A 397 -12.82 -18.73 0.03
N VAL A 398 -12.53 -17.44 -0.09
CA VAL A 398 -12.97 -16.63 -1.23
C VAL A 398 -11.95 -16.67 -2.35
N ILE A 399 -12.46 -16.89 -3.56
CA ILE A 399 -11.71 -16.77 -4.82
C ILE A 399 -12.33 -15.66 -5.65
N CYS A 400 -11.50 -14.71 -6.06
CA CYS A 400 -11.88 -13.58 -6.90
C CYS A 400 -10.69 -13.12 -7.75
N GLU A 401 -10.87 -12.02 -8.49
CA GLU A 401 -9.76 -11.41 -9.23
C GLU A 401 -8.81 -10.57 -8.37
N PHE A 402 -9.14 -10.35 -7.09
CA PHE A 402 -8.37 -9.58 -6.12
C PHE A 402 -7.92 -8.20 -6.64
N PRO A 403 -8.84 -7.24 -6.91
CA PRO A 403 -8.49 -5.90 -7.38
C PRO A 403 -7.93 -5.01 -6.25
N LEU A 404 -6.89 -5.49 -5.56
CA LEU A 404 -6.37 -4.92 -4.32
C LEU A 404 -5.74 -3.53 -4.53
N GLU A 405 -5.08 -3.27 -5.67
CA GLU A 405 -4.59 -1.92 -5.99
C GLU A 405 -5.72 -0.89 -6.09
N LYS A 406 -6.85 -1.29 -6.71
CA LYS A 406 -8.03 -0.42 -6.82
C LYS A 406 -8.61 -0.16 -5.43
N MET A 407 -8.62 -1.18 -4.57
CA MET A 407 -9.06 -1.05 -3.18
C MET A 407 -8.20 -0.09 -2.37
N ILE A 408 -6.88 -0.10 -2.55
CA ILE A 408 -5.98 0.87 -1.90
C ILE A 408 -6.29 2.29 -2.35
N LYS A 409 -6.48 2.51 -3.66
CA LYS A 409 -6.83 3.83 -4.21
C LYS A 409 -8.17 4.31 -3.67
N PHE A 410 -9.17 3.43 -3.64
CA PHE A 410 -10.48 3.71 -3.07
C PHE A 410 -10.40 4.07 -1.58
N HIS A 411 -9.67 3.28 -0.79
CA HIS A 411 -9.51 3.53 0.64
C HIS A 411 -8.82 4.87 0.94
N LYS A 412 -7.80 5.22 0.15
CA LYS A 412 -7.09 6.51 0.28
C LYS A 412 -7.94 7.70 -0.14
N ALA A 413 -8.92 7.50 -1.03
CA ALA A 413 -9.80 8.57 -1.50
C ALA A 413 -10.83 9.00 -0.45
N HIS A 414 -11.02 8.23 0.62
CA HIS A 414 -11.92 8.55 1.71
C HIS A 414 -11.20 8.61 3.07
N GLY A 415 -11.67 9.45 4.00
CA GLY A 415 -11.15 9.51 5.37
C GLY A 415 -11.74 8.47 6.35
N GLY A 416 -12.35 7.39 5.83
CA GLY A 416 -12.98 6.33 6.63
C GLY A 416 -11.98 5.42 7.37
N GLU A 417 -12.49 4.60 8.28
CA GLU A 417 -11.69 3.62 9.04
C GLU A 417 -11.57 2.27 8.33
N ALA A 418 -12.55 1.93 7.48
CA ALA A 418 -12.59 0.63 6.82
C ALA A 418 -13.20 0.75 5.43
N SER A 419 -12.60 0.04 4.47
CA SER A 419 -13.20 -0.29 3.18
C SER A 419 -13.50 -1.78 3.13
N ILE A 420 -14.68 -2.16 2.65
CA ILE A 420 -15.06 -3.55 2.40
C ILE A 420 -15.39 -3.74 0.91
N MET A 421 -15.11 -4.91 0.35
CA MET A 421 -15.61 -5.26 -0.97
C MET A 421 -17.03 -5.82 -0.86
N VAL A 422 -17.88 -5.49 -1.84
CA VAL A 422 -19.23 -6.02 -1.96
C VAL A 422 -19.48 -6.57 -3.35
N THR A 423 -20.37 -7.55 -3.48
CA THR A 423 -20.84 -8.07 -4.77
C THR A 423 -22.35 -8.19 -4.78
N GLU A 424 -22.97 -8.14 -5.95
CA GLU A 424 -24.42 -8.29 -6.10
C GLU A 424 -24.81 -9.76 -6.27
N VAL A 425 -25.85 -10.19 -5.56
CA VAL A 425 -26.43 -11.54 -5.66
C VAL A 425 -27.95 -11.51 -5.64
N ASP A 426 -28.57 -12.51 -6.27
CA ASP A 426 -30.03 -12.65 -6.27
C ASP A 426 -30.57 -13.03 -4.89
N GLU A 427 -29.84 -13.88 -4.15
CA GLU A 427 -30.26 -14.45 -2.86
C GLU A 427 -29.33 -14.01 -1.70
N PRO A 428 -29.56 -12.82 -1.10
CA PRO A 428 -28.66 -12.23 -0.11
C PRO A 428 -28.84 -12.75 1.33
N SER A 429 -29.89 -13.54 1.60
CA SER A 429 -30.32 -13.93 2.97
C SER A 429 -29.26 -14.66 3.80
N LYS A 430 -28.27 -15.28 3.14
CA LYS A 430 -27.18 -16.04 3.78
C LYS A 430 -25.94 -15.20 4.12
N TYR A 431 -25.91 -13.93 3.74
CA TYR A 431 -24.73 -13.08 3.78
C TYR A 431 -24.97 -11.77 4.55
N GLY A 432 -23.88 -11.05 4.82
CA GLY A 432 -23.97 -9.68 5.31
C GLY A 432 -24.35 -8.72 4.19
N VAL A 433 -25.50 -8.06 4.30
CA VAL A 433 -26.01 -7.11 3.30
C VAL A 433 -25.55 -5.70 3.62
N VAL A 434 -25.07 -5.00 2.60
CA VAL A 434 -24.53 -3.65 2.69
C VAL A 434 -25.43 -2.69 1.95
N VAL A 435 -25.93 -1.68 2.67
CA VAL A 435 -26.65 -0.53 2.11
C VAL A 435 -25.68 0.63 2.06
N MET A 436 -25.43 1.17 0.86
CA MET A 436 -24.41 2.19 0.62
C MET A 436 -24.87 3.24 -0.39
N GLU A 437 -24.28 4.42 -0.31
CA GLU A 437 -24.39 5.47 -1.32
C GLU A 437 -23.53 5.11 -2.54
N GLU A 438 -24.14 5.01 -3.72
CA GLU A 438 -23.46 4.53 -4.95
C GLU A 438 -22.33 5.46 -5.44
N THR A 439 -22.45 6.77 -5.23
CA THR A 439 -21.47 7.76 -5.72
C THR A 439 -20.18 7.76 -4.92
N THR A 440 -20.28 7.62 -3.60
CA THR A 440 -19.13 7.74 -2.68
C THR A 440 -18.67 6.39 -2.14
N GLY A 441 -19.51 5.36 -2.22
CA GLY A 441 -19.27 4.08 -1.56
C GLY A 441 -19.61 4.10 -0.07
N LYS A 442 -20.12 5.20 0.50
CA LYS A 442 -20.31 5.32 1.94
C LYS A 442 -21.42 4.38 2.44
N VAL A 443 -21.09 3.54 3.42
CA VAL A 443 -22.04 2.56 3.97
C VAL A 443 -22.97 3.24 4.97
N GLU A 444 -24.27 3.15 4.72
CA GLU A 444 -25.33 3.59 5.63
C GLU A 444 -25.65 2.52 6.66
N ARG A 445 -25.69 1.25 6.22
CA ARG A 445 -26.05 0.13 7.08
C ARG A 445 -25.37 -1.15 6.64
N PHE A 446 -24.87 -1.90 7.62
CA PHE A 446 -24.43 -3.29 7.44
C PHE A 446 -25.39 -4.19 8.22
N VAL A 447 -25.96 -5.21 7.58
CA VAL A 447 -26.94 -6.14 8.19
C VAL A 447 -26.53 -7.58 7.94
N GLU A 448 -26.06 -8.26 8.97
CA GLU A 448 -25.67 -9.67 8.89
C GLU A 448 -26.88 -10.60 8.80
N LYS A 449 -26.98 -11.39 7.71
CA LYS A 449 -27.98 -12.44 7.48
C LYS A 449 -29.41 -11.96 7.74
N PRO A 450 -29.89 -10.97 6.96
CA PRO A 450 -31.18 -10.35 7.22
C PRO A 450 -32.33 -11.33 6.96
N LYS A 451 -33.34 -11.30 7.83
CA LYS A 451 -34.58 -12.09 7.67
C LYS A 451 -35.53 -11.52 6.62
N THR A 452 -35.36 -10.25 6.28
CA THR A 452 -36.17 -9.50 5.31
C THR A 452 -35.25 -8.93 4.24
N PHE A 453 -35.77 -8.66 3.05
CA PHE A 453 -34.97 -8.08 1.99
C PHE A 453 -34.49 -6.67 2.38
N VAL A 454 -33.17 -6.47 2.32
CA VAL A 454 -32.51 -5.19 2.64
C VAL A 454 -31.84 -4.58 1.40
N GLY A 455 -31.31 -5.43 0.53
CA GLY A 455 -30.52 -5.08 -0.64
C GLY A 455 -29.86 -6.33 -1.20
N ASN A 456 -29.33 -6.22 -2.42
CA ASN A 456 -28.67 -7.32 -3.14
C ASN A 456 -27.13 -7.27 -3.07
N LYS A 457 -26.55 -6.18 -2.56
CA LYS A 457 -25.10 -6.05 -2.32
C LYS A 457 -24.71 -6.76 -1.02
N ILE A 458 -23.96 -7.83 -1.15
CA ILE A 458 -23.46 -8.63 -0.03
C ILE A 458 -21.96 -8.40 0.18
N ASN A 459 -21.52 -8.60 1.41
CA ASN A 459 -20.12 -8.65 1.78
C ASN A 459 -19.36 -9.70 0.93
N ALA A 460 -18.24 -9.29 0.34
CA ALA A 460 -17.36 -10.14 -0.47
C ALA A 460 -16.11 -10.63 0.30
N ASP A 461 -16.05 -10.37 1.61
CA ASP A 461 -15.04 -10.91 2.54
C ASP A 461 -13.58 -10.50 2.28
N ILE A 462 -13.42 -9.32 1.68
CA ILE A 462 -12.12 -8.68 1.47
C ILE A 462 -12.21 -7.26 2.03
N TYR A 463 -11.32 -6.95 2.97
CA TYR A 463 -11.32 -5.71 3.73
C TYR A 463 -9.96 -5.02 3.67
N LEU A 464 -9.97 -3.69 3.74
CA LEU A 464 -8.79 -2.86 3.97
C LEU A 464 -9.10 -1.98 5.17
N LEU A 465 -8.39 -2.21 6.27
CA LEU A 465 -8.71 -1.66 7.59
C LEU A 465 -7.58 -0.77 8.09
N ASN A 466 -7.93 0.37 8.68
CA ASN A 466 -6.99 1.17 9.44
C ASN A 466 -6.71 0.53 10.81
N PRO A 467 -5.52 0.74 11.41
CA PRO A 467 -5.20 0.25 12.75
C PRO A 467 -6.22 0.62 13.82
N SER A 468 -6.88 1.78 13.70
CA SER A 468 -7.94 2.23 14.62
C SER A 468 -9.14 1.28 14.71
N VAL A 469 -9.37 0.43 13.70
CA VAL A 469 -10.42 -0.59 13.75
C VAL A 469 -10.12 -1.62 14.85
N LEU A 470 -8.85 -1.92 15.12
CA LEU A 470 -8.44 -2.87 16.15
C LEU A 470 -8.81 -2.40 17.56
N ASP A 471 -8.95 -1.08 17.78
CA ASP A 471 -9.38 -0.51 19.07
C ASP A 471 -10.89 -0.68 19.32
N ARG A 472 -11.65 -1.09 18.29
CA ARG A 472 -13.08 -1.40 18.39
C ARG A 472 -13.35 -2.86 18.74
N ILE A 473 -12.31 -3.69 18.76
CA ILE A 473 -12.44 -5.13 18.94
C ILE A 473 -11.98 -5.49 20.35
N GLU A 474 -12.91 -6.00 21.14
CA GLU A 474 -12.61 -6.58 22.46
C GLU A 474 -11.96 -7.95 22.26
N PHE A 475 -10.98 -8.30 23.11
CA PHE A 475 -10.34 -9.61 23.08
C PHE A 475 -11.25 -10.69 23.69
N ARG A 476 -12.26 -11.07 22.92
CA ARG A 476 -13.24 -12.13 23.21
C ARG A 476 -13.83 -12.64 21.90
N PRO A 477 -14.57 -13.76 21.91
CA PRO A 477 -15.37 -14.19 20.75
C PRO A 477 -16.24 -13.04 20.23
N THR A 478 -15.94 -12.60 19.00
CA THR A 478 -16.54 -11.40 18.39
C THR A 478 -16.68 -11.59 16.89
N SER A 479 -17.83 -11.22 16.32
CA SER A 479 -18.04 -11.19 14.86
C SER A 479 -17.83 -9.79 14.31
N ILE A 480 -16.97 -9.65 13.30
CA ILE A 480 -16.72 -8.35 12.67
C ILE A 480 -17.99 -7.83 11.98
N GLU A 481 -18.76 -8.73 11.38
CA GLU A 481 -20.00 -8.47 10.64
C GLU A 481 -21.15 -8.04 11.55
N ARG A 482 -21.25 -8.62 12.75
CA ARG A 482 -22.34 -8.35 13.70
C ARG A 482 -22.04 -7.21 14.67
N GLU A 483 -20.78 -7.08 15.09
CA GLU A 483 -20.43 -6.22 16.23
C GLU A 483 -19.54 -5.04 15.85
N VAL A 484 -18.78 -5.10 14.76
CA VAL A 484 -17.77 -4.09 14.41
C VAL A 484 -18.23 -3.23 13.24
N PHE A 485 -18.50 -3.82 12.06
CA PHE A 485 -18.93 -3.08 10.87
C PHE A 485 -20.21 -2.25 11.10
N PRO A 486 -21.26 -2.76 11.79
CA PRO A 486 -22.43 -1.92 12.07
C PRO A 486 -22.11 -0.67 12.89
N LYS A 487 -21.14 -0.74 13.82
CA LYS A 487 -20.69 0.42 14.61
C LYS A 487 -19.89 1.40 13.76
N ILE A 488 -18.98 0.92 12.90
CA ILE A 488 -18.20 1.78 11.99
C ILE A 488 -19.13 2.46 10.96
N ALA A 489 -20.16 1.76 10.49
CA ALA A 489 -21.20 2.32 9.61
C ALA A 489 -22.00 3.41 10.33
N ALA A 490 -22.44 3.16 11.57
CA ALA A 490 -23.15 4.16 12.38
C ALA A 490 -22.32 5.43 12.61
N ASP A 491 -21.00 5.28 12.79
CA ASP A 491 -20.04 6.39 12.91
C ASP A 491 -19.75 7.08 11.56
N ARG A 492 -20.33 6.60 10.46
CA ARG A 492 -20.15 7.11 9.09
C ARG A 492 -18.72 6.98 8.55
N LYS A 493 -18.01 5.94 8.99
CA LYS A 493 -16.60 5.68 8.64
C LYS A 493 -16.37 4.36 7.88
N LEU A 494 -17.44 3.64 7.53
CA LEU A 494 -17.38 2.42 6.72
C LEU A 494 -17.71 2.78 5.27
N TYR A 495 -16.90 2.27 4.34
CA TYR A 495 -17.09 2.45 2.91
C TYR A 495 -17.03 1.08 2.21
N ALA A 496 -17.73 0.96 1.09
CA ALA A 496 -17.85 -0.25 0.31
C ALA A 496 -17.51 0.02 -1.16
N MET A 497 -16.73 -0.89 -1.75
CA MET A 497 -16.35 -0.88 -3.16
C MET A 497 -16.94 -2.11 -3.83
N VAL A 498 -17.62 -1.92 -4.97
CA VAL A 498 -18.19 -3.02 -5.74
C VAL A 498 -17.07 -3.82 -6.41
N LEU A 499 -17.03 -5.12 -6.13
CA LEU A 499 -16.18 -6.10 -6.79
C LEU A 499 -16.82 -6.49 -8.13
N THR A 500 -16.17 -6.13 -9.22
CA THR A 500 -16.57 -6.53 -10.57
C THR A 500 -15.95 -7.87 -10.94
N GLY A 501 -16.73 -8.76 -11.55
CA GLY A 501 -16.23 -10.04 -12.08
C GLY A 501 -16.39 -11.19 -11.09
N LEU A 502 -15.44 -12.12 -11.13
CA LEU A 502 -15.47 -13.37 -10.37
C LEU A 502 -15.48 -13.13 -8.85
N ARG A 503 -16.43 -13.74 -8.14
CA ARG A 503 -16.40 -14.00 -6.69
C ARG A 503 -17.08 -15.33 -6.40
N MET A 504 -16.38 -16.24 -5.72
CA MET A 504 -16.97 -17.47 -5.22
C MET A 504 -16.46 -17.82 -3.82
N ASP A 505 -17.35 -18.25 -2.93
CA ASP A 505 -17.01 -18.90 -1.67
C ASP A 505 -16.88 -20.41 -1.93
N ILE A 506 -15.67 -20.94 -1.78
CA ILE A 506 -15.40 -22.36 -1.99
C ILE A 506 -15.70 -23.11 -0.70
N GLY A 507 -16.98 -23.18 -0.34
CA GLY A 507 -17.46 -23.75 0.93
C GLY A 507 -17.85 -25.21 0.85
N GLN A 508 -18.20 -25.70 -0.33
CA GLN A 508 -18.83 -27.00 -0.59
C GLN A 508 -18.54 -27.44 -2.04
N PRO A 509 -18.81 -28.71 -2.39
CA PRO A 509 -18.32 -29.30 -3.64
C PRO A 509 -18.86 -28.63 -4.90
N ARG A 510 -20.15 -28.28 -4.91
CA ARG A 510 -20.77 -27.57 -6.04
C ARG A 510 -20.11 -26.21 -6.24
N ASP A 511 -19.88 -25.50 -5.14
CA ASP A 511 -19.25 -24.19 -5.16
C ASP A 511 -17.81 -24.26 -5.65
N TYR A 512 -17.11 -25.37 -5.37
CA TYR A 512 -15.78 -25.64 -5.91
C TYR A 512 -15.80 -25.76 -7.44
N ILE A 513 -16.71 -26.57 -8.01
CA ILE A 513 -16.82 -26.74 -9.47
C ILE A 513 -17.18 -25.41 -10.14
N THR A 514 -18.16 -24.68 -9.62
CA THR A 514 -18.50 -23.34 -10.12
C THR A 514 -17.34 -22.36 -9.95
N GLY A 515 -16.59 -22.44 -8.85
CA GLY A 515 -15.39 -21.64 -8.65
C GLY A 515 -14.29 -21.95 -9.66
N LEU A 516 -14.14 -23.21 -10.06
CA LEU A 516 -13.23 -23.64 -11.11
C LEU A 516 -13.64 -23.07 -12.47
N GLU A 517 -14.92 -23.22 -12.85
CA GLU A 517 -15.48 -22.66 -14.09
C GLU A 517 -15.18 -21.16 -14.19
N LEU A 518 -15.55 -20.40 -13.16
CA LEU A 518 -15.34 -18.96 -13.13
C LEU A 518 -13.86 -18.57 -13.15
N TYR A 519 -12.98 -19.34 -12.47
CA TYR A 519 -11.54 -19.13 -12.52
C TYR A 519 -10.97 -19.36 -13.92
N LEU A 520 -11.39 -20.42 -14.60
CA LEU A 520 -10.98 -20.73 -15.97
C LEU A 520 -11.49 -19.68 -16.98
N ASP A 521 -12.71 -19.19 -16.80
CA ASP A 521 -13.25 -18.05 -17.55
C ASP A 521 -12.43 -16.77 -17.33
N ALA A 522 -12.05 -16.49 -16.08
CA ALA A 522 -11.19 -15.35 -15.79
C ALA A 522 -9.82 -15.46 -16.48
N LEU A 523 -9.25 -16.66 -16.57
CA LEU A 523 -8.02 -16.91 -17.35
C LEU A 523 -8.25 -16.68 -18.85
N ARG A 524 -9.39 -17.13 -19.40
CA ARG A 524 -9.75 -16.92 -20.80
C ARG A 524 -9.88 -15.45 -21.14
N ASN A 525 -10.61 -14.70 -20.30
CA ASN A 525 -10.83 -13.27 -20.47
C ASN A 525 -9.52 -12.46 -20.38
N LYS A 526 -8.53 -12.97 -19.65
CA LYS A 526 -7.18 -12.39 -19.58
C LYS A 526 -6.24 -12.84 -20.71
N GLY A 527 -6.72 -13.68 -21.64
CA GLY A 527 -5.90 -14.21 -22.73
C GLY A 527 -4.74 -15.09 -22.23
N SER A 528 -4.91 -15.77 -21.10
CA SER A 528 -3.87 -16.56 -20.46
C SER A 528 -3.37 -17.69 -21.37
N SER A 529 -2.05 -17.76 -21.56
CA SER A 529 -1.38 -18.84 -22.29
C SER A 529 -1.43 -20.19 -21.56
N LYS A 530 -1.90 -20.22 -20.31
CA LYS A 530 -2.04 -21.46 -19.52
C LYS A 530 -3.20 -22.35 -19.99
N LEU A 531 -4.19 -21.79 -20.69
CA LEU A 531 -5.31 -22.58 -21.19
C LEU A 531 -4.86 -23.40 -22.40
N SER A 532 -5.09 -24.70 -22.33
CA SER A 532 -4.77 -25.64 -23.40
C SER A 532 -5.63 -25.40 -24.63
N SER A 533 -5.10 -25.80 -25.79
CA SER A 533 -5.80 -25.75 -27.07
C SER A 533 -5.45 -26.98 -27.91
N GLY A 534 -6.35 -27.37 -28.82
CA GLY A 534 -6.15 -28.55 -29.66
C GLY A 534 -7.46 -29.19 -30.08
N SER A 535 -7.39 -30.17 -30.99
CA SER A 535 -8.57 -30.88 -31.51
C SER A 535 -9.36 -31.64 -30.44
N HIS A 536 -8.70 -32.06 -29.36
CA HIS A 536 -9.25 -32.78 -28.21
C HIS A 536 -9.76 -31.85 -27.08
N ILE A 537 -9.59 -30.53 -27.21
CA ILE A 537 -10.00 -29.55 -26.19
C ILE A 537 -11.34 -28.91 -26.58
N ARG A 538 -12.22 -28.73 -25.58
CA ARG A 538 -13.52 -28.06 -25.69
C ARG A 538 -13.64 -27.01 -24.59
N GLY A 539 -13.86 -25.74 -24.96
CA GLY A 539 -14.00 -24.66 -23.97
C GLY A 539 -12.69 -24.35 -23.23
N ASN A 540 -12.79 -24.16 -21.90
CA ASN A 540 -11.63 -23.84 -21.07
C ASN A 540 -11.08 -25.11 -20.42
N VAL A 541 -9.82 -25.43 -20.73
CA VAL A 541 -9.12 -26.58 -20.14
C VAL A 541 -7.74 -26.12 -19.70
N LEU A 542 -7.36 -26.49 -18.49
CA LEU A 542 -6.04 -26.26 -17.92
C LEU A 542 -5.36 -27.60 -17.71
N ILE A 543 -4.21 -27.82 -18.34
CA ILE A 543 -3.42 -29.04 -18.19
C ILE A 543 -2.04 -28.63 -17.69
N ASP A 544 -1.60 -29.21 -16.58
CA ASP A 544 -0.24 -29.01 -16.10
C ASP A 544 0.77 -29.61 -17.10
N GLU A 545 1.91 -28.95 -17.27
CA GLU A 545 2.95 -29.35 -18.24
C GLU A 545 3.57 -30.72 -17.93
N SER A 546 3.50 -31.16 -16.68
CA SER A 546 4.02 -32.47 -16.25
C SER A 546 3.02 -33.63 -16.45
N ALA A 547 1.77 -33.34 -16.83
CA ALA A 547 0.77 -34.36 -17.05
C ALA A 547 1.03 -35.15 -18.34
N VAL A 548 0.88 -36.47 -18.28
CA VAL A 548 1.03 -37.38 -19.43
C VAL A 548 -0.34 -37.71 -19.99
N ILE A 549 -0.58 -37.32 -21.24
CA ILE A 549 -1.87 -37.51 -21.93
C ILE A 549 -1.68 -38.40 -23.16
N GLU A 550 -2.39 -39.53 -23.21
CA GLU A 550 -2.42 -40.42 -24.38
C GLU A 550 -3.46 -39.99 -25.45
N GLY A 551 -3.45 -40.70 -26.58
CA GLY A 551 -4.29 -40.39 -27.74
C GLY A 551 -5.79 -40.56 -27.52
N GLY A 552 -6.61 -39.91 -28.35
CA GLY A 552 -8.06 -40.13 -28.38
C GLY A 552 -8.87 -39.52 -27.23
N CYS A 553 -8.23 -38.80 -26.31
CA CYS A 553 -8.91 -38.13 -25.20
C CYS A 553 -9.79 -36.95 -25.67
N VAL A 554 -10.79 -36.59 -24.86
CA VAL A 554 -11.61 -35.37 -25.04
C VAL A 554 -11.79 -34.66 -23.71
N PHE A 555 -11.36 -33.40 -23.64
CA PHE A 555 -11.43 -32.62 -22.40
C PHE A 555 -12.29 -31.37 -22.59
N GLY A 556 -13.19 -31.16 -21.64
CA GLY A 556 -13.95 -29.95 -21.46
C GLY A 556 -15.46 -30.12 -21.63
N PRO A 557 -16.23 -29.05 -21.34
CA PRO A 557 -15.74 -27.76 -20.85
C PRO A 557 -15.24 -27.82 -19.40
N ASP A 558 -14.46 -26.83 -18.99
CA ASP A 558 -14.07 -26.52 -17.61
C ASP A 558 -13.37 -27.66 -16.87
N VAL A 559 -12.22 -28.07 -17.39
CA VAL A 559 -11.40 -29.15 -16.84
C VAL A 559 -10.06 -28.61 -16.36
N ALA A 560 -9.63 -29.03 -15.16
CA ALA A 560 -8.25 -28.86 -14.69
C ALA A 560 -7.59 -30.22 -14.46
N ILE A 561 -6.44 -30.46 -15.10
CA ILE A 561 -5.62 -31.66 -14.90
C ILE A 561 -4.32 -31.22 -14.25
N GLY A 562 -4.07 -31.73 -13.05
CA GLY A 562 -2.97 -31.34 -12.18
C GLY A 562 -1.62 -31.98 -12.54
N PRO A 563 -0.57 -31.61 -11.80
CA PRO A 563 0.78 -32.11 -12.04
C PRO A 563 0.86 -33.63 -11.92
N GLU A 564 1.76 -34.25 -12.69
CA GLU A 564 2.10 -35.68 -12.60
C GLU A 564 0.92 -36.63 -12.82
N CYS A 565 -0.19 -36.13 -13.38
CA CYS A 565 -1.33 -36.98 -13.73
C CYS A 565 -1.01 -37.82 -14.96
N VAL A 566 -1.57 -39.03 -15.01
CA VAL A 566 -1.50 -39.92 -16.18
C VAL A 566 -2.92 -40.14 -16.68
N VAL A 567 -3.20 -39.73 -17.90
CA VAL A 567 -4.51 -39.89 -18.55
C VAL A 567 -4.34 -40.76 -19.79
N GLU A 568 -4.86 -41.98 -19.72
CA GLU A 568 -4.71 -42.97 -20.78
C GLU A 568 -5.70 -42.79 -21.93
N GLU A 569 -5.53 -43.61 -22.96
CA GLU A 569 -6.26 -43.52 -24.23
C GLU A 569 -7.79 -43.39 -24.06
N GLY A 570 -8.38 -42.44 -24.79
CA GLY A 570 -9.83 -42.35 -24.96
C GLY A 570 -10.61 -41.85 -23.75
N VAL A 571 -9.95 -41.27 -22.74
CA VAL A 571 -10.62 -40.68 -21.57
C VAL A 571 -11.40 -39.42 -21.94
N THR A 572 -12.58 -39.24 -21.33
CA THR A 572 -13.41 -38.03 -21.48
C THR A 572 -13.62 -37.35 -20.13
N LEU A 573 -13.29 -36.05 -20.06
CA LEU A 573 -13.41 -35.24 -18.83
C LEU A 573 -14.27 -33.99 -19.11
N SER A 574 -15.18 -33.64 -18.20
CA SER A 574 -15.94 -32.39 -18.28
C SER A 574 -16.33 -31.85 -16.90
N ARG A 575 -16.25 -30.53 -16.69
CA ARG A 575 -16.60 -29.83 -15.44
C ARG A 575 -16.02 -30.53 -14.22
N CYS A 576 -14.72 -30.78 -14.24
CA CYS A 576 -14.05 -31.56 -13.22
C CYS A 576 -12.62 -31.10 -12.99
N THR A 577 -12.09 -31.43 -11.82
CA THR A 577 -10.66 -31.33 -11.53
C THR A 577 -10.08 -32.72 -11.31
N VAL A 578 -8.86 -32.93 -11.78
CA VAL A 578 -8.03 -34.11 -11.53
C VAL A 578 -6.76 -33.64 -10.84
N MET A 579 -6.61 -33.94 -9.57
CA MET A 579 -5.52 -33.42 -8.73
C MET A 579 -4.24 -34.25 -8.88
N ARG A 580 -3.14 -33.71 -8.33
CA ARG A 580 -1.77 -34.22 -8.55
C ARG A 580 -1.65 -35.74 -8.37
N GLY A 581 -0.95 -36.37 -9.30
CA GLY A 581 -0.57 -37.79 -9.24
C GLY A 581 -1.70 -38.77 -9.53
N ALA A 582 -2.89 -38.30 -9.95
CA ALA A 582 -4.00 -39.18 -10.31
C ALA A 582 -3.74 -39.91 -11.64
N ARG A 583 -4.14 -41.18 -11.71
CA ARG A 583 -4.11 -42.02 -12.92
C ARG A 583 -5.53 -42.34 -13.37
N ILE A 584 -5.85 -42.02 -14.62
CA ILE A 584 -7.16 -42.27 -15.23
C ILE A 584 -6.95 -43.25 -16.39
N ASP A 585 -7.42 -44.48 -16.21
CA ASP A 585 -7.22 -45.57 -17.17
C ASP A 585 -8.18 -45.46 -18.35
N LYS A 586 -7.88 -46.24 -19.41
CA LYS A 586 -8.48 -46.11 -20.73
C LYS A 586 -10.00 -46.00 -20.72
N HIS A 587 -10.52 -45.11 -21.56
CA HIS A 587 -11.94 -44.96 -21.85
C HIS A 587 -12.83 -44.59 -20.63
N ALA A 588 -12.26 -44.10 -19.53
CA ALA A 588 -13.06 -43.60 -18.42
C ALA A 588 -13.80 -42.29 -18.80
N CYS A 589 -15.00 -42.10 -18.24
CA CYS A 589 -15.80 -40.89 -18.34
C CYS A 589 -15.95 -40.22 -16.97
N ILE A 590 -15.59 -38.95 -16.86
CA ILE A 590 -15.73 -38.19 -15.61
C ILE A 590 -16.41 -36.86 -15.90
N SER A 591 -17.53 -36.61 -15.21
CA SER A 591 -18.29 -35.38 -15.37
C SER A 591 -18.77 -34.81 -14.04
N ASN A 592 -18.64 -33.49 -13.83
CA ASN A 592 -19.11 -32.82 -12.61
C ASN A 592 -18.48 -33.35 -11.31
N CYS A 593 -17.18 -33.62 -11.28
CA CYS A 593 -16.54 -34.33 -10.16
C CYS A 593 -15.24 -33.69 -9.68
N ILE A 594 -14.85 -34.04 -8.45
CA ILE A 594 -13.56 -33.67 -7.86
C ILE A 594 -12.76 -34.95 -7.64
N ILE A 595 -11.72 -35.13 -8.43
CA ILE A 595 -10.83 -36.30 -8.42
C ILE A 595 -9.58 -35.90 -7.63
N GLY A 596 -9.45 -36.44 -6.41
CA GLY A 596 -8.39 -36.09 -5.45
C GLY A 596 -6.99 -36.58 -5.84
N TRP A 597 -6.07 -36.54 -4.87
CA TRP A 597 -4.64 -36.81 -5.10
C TRP A 597 -4.31 -38.30 -5.14
N ASN A 598 -3.32 -38.67 -5.95
CA ASN A 598 -2.73 -40.02 -5.99
C ASN A 598 -3.75 -41.16 -6.19
N ILE A 599 -4.88 -40.87 -6.83
CA ILE A 599 -5.93 -41.88 -7.02
C ILE A 599 -5.79 -42.63 -8.34
N THR A 600 -6.47 -43.76 -8.46
CA THR A 600 -6.64 -44.45 -9.75
C THR A 600 -8.12 -44.62 -10.10
N VAL A 601 -8.49 -44.22 -11.31
CA VAL A 601 -9.81 -44.51 -11.90
C VAL A 601 -9.64 -45.57 -12.97
N GLY A 602 -10.22 -46.75 -12.74
CA GLY A 602 -10.07 -47.93 -13.59
C GLY A 602 -10.70 -47.80 -14.98
N GLN A 603 -10.35 -48.74 -15.84
CA GLN A 603 -10.70 -48.75 -17.25
C GLN A 603 -12.22 -48.73 -17.45
N GLY A 604 -12.70 -47.80 -18.29
CA GLY A 604 -14.11 -47.69 -18.65
C GLY A 604 -15.03 -47.34 -17.48
N ALA A 605 -14.49 -46.87 -16.35
CA ALA A 605 -15.31 -46.36 -15.25
C ALA A 605 -16.02 -45.07 -15.68
N CYS A 606 -17.25 -44.88 -15.19
CA CYS A 606 -18.00 -43.64 -15.38
C CYS A 606 -18.36 -43.02 -14.04
N ILE A 607 -17.91 -41.79 -13.81
CA ILE A 607 -18.03 -41.07 -12.55
C ILE A 607 -18.73 -39.74 -12.82
N GLU A 608 -19.97 -39.62 -12.38
CA GLU A 608 -20.84 -38.49 -12.72
C GLU A 608 -21.57 -37.93 -11.51
N ASP A 609 -22.06 -36.70 -11.65
CA ASP A 609 -22.97 -36.04 -10.72
C ASP A 609 -22.42 -35.81 -9.30
N MET A 610 -21.37 -34.97 -9.18
CA MET A 610 -20.86 -34.45 -7.90
C MET A 610 -20.20 -35.48 -6.99
N ILE A 611 -19.43 -36.40 -7.58
CA ILE A 611 -18.58 -37.33 -6.83
C ILE A 611 -17.29 -36.65 -6.43
N ILE A 612 -16.85 -36.94 -5.21
CA ILE A 612 -15.59 -36.45 -4.64
C ILE A 612 -14.81 -37.67 -4.19
N LEU A 613 -13.63 -37.85 -4.77
CA LEU A 613 -12.70 -38.87 -4.36
C LEU A 613 -11.60 -38.22 -3.52
N GLY A 614 -11.35 -38.80 -2.34
CA GLY A 614 -10.27 -38.38 -1.46
C GLY A 614 -8.90 -38.81 -1.98
N GLU A 615 -7.90 -38.75 -1.13
CA GLU A 615 -6.55 -39.24 -1.45
C GLU A 615 -6.50 -40.78 -1.45
N ASP A 616 -5.65 -41.37 -2.30
CA ASP A 616 -5.36 -42.81 -2.38
C ASP A 616 -6.58 -43.73 -2.63
N VAL A 617 -7.60 -43.23 -3.32
CA VAL A 617 -8.76 -44.03 -3.73
C VAL A 617 -8.46 -44.85 -5.01
N TYR A 618 -8.92 -46.10 -5.04
CA TYR A 618 -8.93 -46.93 -6.25
C TYR A 618 -10.37 -47.23 -6.68
N VAL A 619 -10.77 -46.73 -7.85
CA VAL A 619 -12.05 -47.08 -8.49
C VAL A 619 -11.81 -48.22 -9.47
N TYR A 620 -12.50 -49.34 -9.29
CA TYR A 620 -12.36 -50.51 -10.15
C TYR A 620 -12.86 -50.27 -11.59
N ASP A 621 -12.40 -51.10 -12.51
CA ASP A 621 -12.81 -51.09 -13.92
C ASP A 621 -14.33 -51.22 -14.08
N LYS A 622 -14.87 -50.49 -15.06
CA LYS A 622 -16.27 -50.56 -15.52
C LYS A 622 -17.30 -50.30 -14.40
N ILE A 623 -16.89 -49.59 -13.35
CA ILE A 623 -17.80 -49.09 -12.33
C ILE A 623 -18.52 -47.85 -12.86
N ALA A 624 -19.84 -47.81 -12.68
CA ALA A 624 -20.63 -46.61 -12.89
C ALA A 624 -21.07 -46.05 -11.53
N CYS A 625 -20.62 -44.84 -11.22
CA CYS A 625 -21.02 -44.10 -10.04
C CYS A 625 -21.72 -42.81 -10.46
N ASN A 626 -22.91 -42.56 -9.91
CA ASN A 626 -23.67 -41.35 -10.14
C ASN A 626 -24.17 -40.82 -8.78
N GLY A 627 -23.84 -39.57 -8.43
CA GLY A 627 -24.44 -38.92 -7.26
C GLY A 627 -23.92 -39.36 -5.89
N CYS A 628 -22.91 -40.23 -5.83
CA CYS A 628 -22.43 -40.83 -4.59
C CYS A 628 -21.17 -40.13 -4.05
N VAL A 629 -21.18 -39.70 -2.79
CA VAL A 629 -19.94 -39.39 -2.04
C VAL A 629 -19.56 -40.67 -1.29
N PRO A 630 -18.58 -41.47 -1.77
CA PRO A 630 -18.22 -42.70 -1.09
C PRO A 630 -17.71 -42.38 0.34
N PRO A 631 -18.19 -43.08 1.38
CA PRO A 631 -17.59 -42.97 2.69
C PRO A 631 -16.15 -43.49 2.62
N SER A 632 -15.23 -42.70 3.18
CA SER A 632 -13.82 -43.07 3.37
C SER A 632 -13.65 -44.38 4.12
#